data_AF-A0A842NX38-F1
#
_entry.id   AF-A0A842NX38-F1
#
_cell.length_a   1.000
_cell.length_b   1.000
_cell.length_c   1.000
_cell.angle_alpha   90.00
_cell.angle_beta   90.00
_cell.angle_gamma   90.00
#
_symmetry.space_group_name_H-M   'P 1'
#
loop_
_entity.id
_entity.type
_entity.pdbx_description
1 polymer ?
#
loop_
_entity_poly.entity_id
_entity_poly.type
_entity_poly.pdbx_seq_one_letter_code
_entity_poly.pdbx_strand_id
1 'polypeptide(L)'
;MNWQDYRKKFIFIANHINTVFGEEISKRKNISFEDICFYTRKDLIELLDKNKRVDISKRKKAFVTIYNEGGGIEYLEGDEALAYSKPFLETRVNDIKEIKGLVVSKGKKNVIKGKARIVLTPKESSHFKHGDILVAPMTSPDFVTVMRKAAAIITDEGGMTSHAAIVSRELGIPCIVGTKIATKVLKDGDLVEVDADKGIVRRIK
;
A
#
# COMPACT_ATOMS: atom_id res chain seq x y z
N MET A 1 11.93 -4.20 24.00
CA MET A 1 11.26 -4.44 22.70
C MET A 1 9.98 -5.20 22.97
N ASN A 2 8.85 -4.70 22.49
CA ASN A 2 7.57 -5.41 22.58
C ASN A 2 7.47 -6.46 21.46
N TRP A 3 6.41 -7.27 21.43
CA TRP A 3 6.21 -8.30 20.42
C TRP A 3 6.10 -7.74 18.99
N GLN A 4 5.64 -6.49 18.82
CA GLN A 4 5.53 -5.83 17.50
C GLN A 4 6.92 -5.51 16.95
N ASP A 5 7.83 -5.05 17.81
CA ASP A 5 9.22 -4.77 17.45
C ASP A 5 9.96 -6.05 17.06
N TYR A 6 9.78 -7.13 17.82
CA TYR A 6 10.36 -8.44 17.49
C TYR A 6 9.84 -8.96 16.14
N ARG A 7 8.53 -8.94 15.94
CA ARG A 7 7.92 -9.33 14.66
C ARG A 7 8.50 -8.53 13.50
N LYS A 8 8.60 -7.20 13.63
CA LYS A 8 9.17 -6.32 12.60
C LYS A 8 10.64 -6.64 12.33
N LYS A 9 11.45 -6.85 13.37
CA LYS A 9 12.86 -7.24 13.26
C LYS A 9 13.01 -8.53 12.45
N PHE A 10 12.27 -9.58 12.82
CA PHE A 10 12.37 -10.87 12.14
C PHE A 10 11.85 -10.82 10.70
N ILE A 11 10.80 -10.03 10.41
CA ILE A 11 10.34 -9.80 9.03
C ILE A 11 11.46 -9.15 8.19
N PHE A 12 12.14 -8.13 8.71
CA PHE A 12 13.22 -7.49 7.95
C PHE A 12 14.42 -8.41 7.73
N ILE A 13 14.80 -9.19 8.74
CA ILE A 13 15.85 -10.21 8.60
C ILE A 13 15.45 -11.24 7.55
N ALA A 14 14.23 -11.77 7.61
CA ALA A 14 13.72 -12.73 6.64
C ALA A 14 13.70 -12.15 5.22
N ASN A 15 13.22 -10.91 5.04
CA ASN A 15 13.21 -10.24 3.74
C ASN A 15 14.62 -10.04 3.18
N HIS A 16 15.58 -9.63 4.02
CA HIS A 16 16.97 -9.49 3.61
C HIS A 16 17.56 -10.83 3.17
N ILE A 17 17.39 -11.88 3.98
CA ILE A 17 17.88 -13.23 3.66
C ILE A 17 17.24 -13.75 2.36
N ASN A 18 15.93 -13.59 2.19
CA ASN A 18 15.23 -13.99 0.97
C ASN A 18 15.78 -13.25 -0.26
N THR A 19 16.13 -11.97 -0.12
CA THR A 19 16.72 -11.17 -1.19
C THR A 19 18.09 -11.72 -1.58
N VAL A 20 19.01 -11.88 -0.61
CA VAL A 20 20.36 -12.41 -0.87
C VAL A 20 20.30 -13.81 -1.47
N PHE A 21 19.43 -14.67 -0.96
CA PHE A 21 19.26 -16.03 -1.48
C PHE A 21 18.68 -16.03 -2.91
N GLY A 22 17.68 -15.20 -3.16
CA GLY A 22 17.08 -15.03 -4.48
C GLY A 22 18.09 -14.51 -5.52
N GLU A 23 18.93 -13.55 -5.15
CA GLU A 23 20.01 -13.02 -6.00
C GLU A 23 21.05 -14.11 -6.34
N GLU A 24 21.44 -14.93 -5.37
CA GLU A 24 22.38 -16.02 -5.61
C GLU A 24 21.79 -17.13 -6.49
N ILE A 25 20.51 -17.48 -6.31
CA ILE A 25 19.82 -18.41 -7.21
C ILE A 25 19.76 -17.83 -8.62
N SER A 26 19.39 -16.54 -8.73
CA SER A 26 19.29 -15.82 -10.00
C SER A 26 20.59 -15.93 -10.80
N LYS A 27 21.73 -15.63 -10.15
CA LYS A 27 23.07 -15.75 -10.75
C LYS A 27 23.39 -17.19 -11.18
N ARG A 28 23.22 -18.17 -10.29
CA ARG A 28 23.64 -19.57 -10.53
C ARG A 28 22.77 -20.29 -11.56
N LYS A 29 21.48 -19.95 -11.63
CA LYS A 29 20.51 -20.62 -12.51
C LYS A 29 20.22 -19.84 -13.78
N ASN A 30 20.77 -18.64 -13.93
CA ASN A 30 20.53 -17.74 -15.05
C ASN A 30 19.02 -17.50 -15.26
N ILE A 31 18.36 -17.03 -14.20
CA ILE A 31 16.93 -16.65 -14.14
C ILE A 31 16.89 -15.26 -13.51
N SER A 32 16.06 -14.33 -13.98
CA SER A 32 16.03 -12.98 -13.37
C SER A 32 15.55 -13.03 -11.92
N PHE A 33 16.00 -12.06 -11.11
CA PHE A 33 15.53 -11.96 -9.74
C PHE A 33 14.01 -11.78 -9.66
N GLU A 34 13.42 -10.98 -10.56
CA GLU A 34 11.96 -10.82 -10.60
C GLU A 34 11.23 -12.13 -10.88
N ASP A 35 11.79 -12.98 -11.75
CA ASP A 35 11.18 -14.28 -12.09
C ASP A 35 11.29 -15.27 -10.92
N ILE A 36 12.40 -15.24 -10.17
CA ILE A 36 12.56 -16.04 -8.95
C ILE A 36 11.49 -15.69 -7.91
N CYS A 37 11.03 -14.44 -7.84
CA CYS A 37 9.95 -14.06 -6.93
C CYS A 37 8.60 -14.77 -7.22
N PHE A 38 8.44 -15.39 -8.39
CA PHE A 38 7.24 -16.18 -8.73
C PHE A 38 7.40 -17.69 -8.46
N TYR A 39 8.56 -18.14 -7.97
CA TYR A 39 8.77 -19.54 -7.60
C TYR A 39 8.26 -19.80 -6.18
N THR A 40 7.49 -20.88 -6.00
CA THR A 40 7.12 -21.34 -4.65
C THR A 40 8.31 -22.01 -3.97
N ARG A 41 8.19 -22.25 -2.67
CA ARG A 41 9.18 -23.05 -1.92
C ARG A 41 9.43 -24.42 -2.58
N LYS A 42 8.38 -25.08 -3.06
CA LYS A 42 8.49 -26.38 -3.74
C LYS A 42 9.26 -26.24 -5.06
N ASP A 43 8.95 -25.22 -5.85
CA ASP A 43 9.62 -24.99 -7.13
C ASP A 43 11.10 -24.66 -6.95
N LEU A 44 11.44 -23.87 -5.92
CA LEU A 44 12.83 -23.57 -5.59
C LEU A 44 13.61 -24.83 -5.20
N ILE A 45 13.01 -25.74 -4.40
CA ILE A 45 13.64 -27.03 -4.06
C ILE A 45 13.84 -27.88 -5.32
N GLU A 46 12.82 -28.02 -6.17
CA GLU A 46 12.95 -28.78 -7.44
C GLU A 46 13.96 -28.15 -8.41
N LEU A 47 14.07 -26.83 -8.44
CA LEU A 47 15.07 -26.10 -9.21
C LEU A 47 16.49 -26.31 -8.67
N LEU A 48 16.66 -26.34 -7.35
CA LEU A 48 17.98 -26.53 -6.73
C LEU A 48 18.45 -27.98 -6.87
N ASP A 49 17.58 -28.94 -6.56
CA ASP A 49 17.92 -30.38 -6.53
C ASP A 49 17.97 -31.00 -7.92
N LYS A 50 16.99 -30.67 -8.78
CA LYS A 50 16.77 -31.35 -10.07
C LYS A 50 16.97 -30.43 -11.27
N ASN A 51 17.32 -29.17 -11.04
CA ASN A 51 17.40 -28.14 -12.07
C ASN A 51 16.10 -27.96 -12.88
N LYS A 52 14.96 -28.34 -12.30
CA LYS A 52 13.66 -28.28 -12.96
C LYS A 52 13.12 -26.85 -12.91
N ARG A 53 12.86 -26.27 -14.08
CA ARG A 53 12.24 -24.94 -14.21
C ARG A 53 10.72 -25.06 -14.26
N VAL A 54 10.04 -24.00 -13.88
CA VAL A 54 8.57 -23.90 -13.87
C VAL A 54 8.16 -22.75 -14.78
N ASP A 55 7.08 -22.92 -15.53
CA ASP A 55 6.49 -21.83 -16.29
C ASP A 55 5.72 -20.90 -15.35
N ILE A 56 6.20 -19.67 -15.22
CA ILE A 56 5.63 -18.64 -14.34
C ILE A 56 4.68 -17.69 -15.08
N SER A 57 4.42 -17.90 -16.37
CA SER A 57 3.64 -16.98 -17.20
C SER A 57 2.23 -16.75 -16.63
N LYS A 58 1.59 -17.80 -16.12
CA LYS A 58 0.27 -17.70 -15.46
C LYS A 58 0.35 -16.98 -14.11
N ARG A 59 1.42 -17.21 -13.35
CA ARG A 59 1.64 -16.57 -12.03
C ARG A 59 1.86 -15.08 -12.12
N LYS A 60 2.56 -14.63 -13.18
CA LYS A 60 2.74 -13.22 -13.49
C LYS A 60 1.42 -12.48 -13.72
N LYS A 61 0.38 -13.19 -14.18
CA LYS A 61 -0.98 -12.64 -14.32
C LYS A 61 -1.70 -12.56 -12.97
N ALA A 62 -1.75 -13.68 -12.24
CA ALA A 62 -2.23 -13.71 -10.86
C ALA A 62 -1.75 -15.01 -10.18
N PHE A 63 -1.51 -14.94 -8.88
CA PHE A 63 -1.10 -16.08 -8.06
C PHE A 63 -1.74 -15.99 -6.68
N VAL A 64 -2.41 -17.05 -6.24
CA VAL A 64 -3.03 -17.13 -4.91
C VAL A 64 -2.47 -18.36 -4.19
N THR A 65 -2.04 -18.16 -2.94
CA THR A 65 -1.69 -19.24 -2.02
C THR A 65 -2.80 -19.41 -1.01
N ILE A 66 -3.37 -20.60 -0.91
CA ILE A 66 -4.42 -20.95 0.04
C ILE A 66 -3.81 -21.85 1.13
N TYR A 67 -3.98 -21.45 2.38
CA TYR A 67 -3.57 -22.23 3.54
C TYR A 67 -4.80 -22.94 4.11
N ASN A 68 -4.82 -24.26 4.03
CA ASN A 68 -5.91 -25.07 4.56
C ASN A 68 -5.75 -25.26 6.07
N GLU A 69 -6.86 -25.46 6.79
CA GLU A 69 -6.84 -25.66 8.25
C GLU A 69 -5.97 -26.85 8.69
N GLY A 70 -5.81 -27.86 7.83
CA GLY A 70 -4.91 -29.00 8.05
C GLY A 70 -3.42 -28.74 7.76
N GLY A 71 -3.02 -27.49 7.48
CA GLY A 71 -1.64 -27.12 7.14
C GLY A 71 -1.24 -27.39 5.68
N GLY A 72 -2.18 -27.84 4.85
CA GLY A 72 -2.00 -27.97 3.40
C GLY A 72 -1.87 -26.61 2.72
N ILE A 73 -1.11 -26.56 1.62
CA ILE A 73 -0.95 -25.36 0.80
C ILE A 73 -1.41 -25.69 -0.63
N GLU A 74 -2.35 -24.91 -1.12
CA GLU A 74 -2.83 -24.96 -2.51
C GLU A 74 -2.46 -23.68 -3.26
N TYR A 75 -2.25 -23.80 -4.57
CA TYR A 75 -1.87 -22.70 -5.43
C TYR A 75 -2.85 -22.57 -6.59
N LEU A 76 -3.38 -21.37 -6.79
CA LEU A 76 -4.14 -21.00 -7.98
C LEU A 76 -3.29 -20.06 -8.83
N GLU A 77 -3.40 -20.14 -10.15
CA GLU A 77 -2.62 -19.32 -11.09
C GLU A 77 -3.48 -18.75 -12.22
N GLY A 78 -3.10 -17.59 -12.77
CA GLY A 78 -3.74 -17.01 -13.95
C GLY A 78 -5.21 -16.62 -13.72
N ASP A 79 -6.09 -16.98 -14.65
CA ASP A 79 -7.51 -16.59 -14.60
C ASP A 79 -8.25 -17.16 -13.39
N GLU A 80 -7.89 -18.36 -12.94
CA GLU A 80 -8.48 -18.99 -11.76
C GLU A 80 -8.13 -18.22 -10.48
N ALA A 81 -6.84 -17.86 -10.31
CA ALA A 81 -6.39 -17.00 -9.22
C ALA A 81 -7.06 -15.63 -9.24
N LEU A 82 -7.24 -15.06 -10.43
CA LEU A 82 -7.88 -13.76 -10.59
C LEU A 82 -9.36 -13.83 -10.22
N ALA A 83 -10.09 -14.85 -10.68
CA ALA A 83 -11.49 -15.08 -10.32
C ALA A 83 -11.66 -15.31 -8.80
N TYR A 84 -10.75 -16.08 -8.19
CA TYR A 84 -10.78 -16.32 -6.75
C TYR A 84 -10.49 -15.07 -5.93
N SER A 85 -9.51 -14.25 -6.33
CA SER A 85 -9.09 -13.06 -5.58
C SER A 85 -10.04 -11.87 -5.74
N LYS A 86 -10.73 -11.75 -6.88
CA LYS A 86 -11.58 -10.60 -7.23
C LYS A 86 -12.59 -10.21 -6.14
N PRO A 87 -13.36 -11.12 -5.51
CA PRO A 87 -14.28 -10.77 -4.42
C PRO A 87 -13.61 -10.17 -3.18
N PHE A 88 -12.33 -10.50 -2.94
CA PHE A 88 -11.56 -10.00 -1.80
C PHE A 88 -10.87 -8.67 -2.11
N LEU A 89 -10.58 -8.40 -3.38
CA LEU A 89 -9.93 -7.17 -3.85
C LEU A 89 -10.94 -6.05 -4.13
N GLU A 90 -12.13 -6.40 -4.61
CA GLU A 90 -13.21 -5.45 -4.86
C GLU A 90 -13.77 -4.91 -3.54
N THR A 91 -13.25 -3.76 -3.12
CA THR A 91 -13.97 -2.93 -2.17
C THR A 91 -15.21 -2.41 -2.89
N ARG A 92 -16.41 -2.85 -2.46
CA ARG A 92 -17.67 -2.35 -3.02
C ARG A 92 -17.83 -0.88 -2.64
N VAL A 93 -17.38 0.00 -3.52
CA VAL A 93 -17.47 1.45 -3.37
C VAL A 93 -18.55 1.95 -4.33
N ASN A 94 -19.82 1.80 -3.95
CA ASN A 94 -20.91 2.43 -4.69
C ASN A 94 -21.52 3.55 -3.83
N ASP A 95 -21.64 4.74 -4.42
CA ASP A 95 -22.32 5.94 -3.88
C ASP A 95 -21.81 6.49 -2.53
N ILE A 96 -20.50 6.42 -2.30
CA ILE A 96 -19.89 7.03 -1.10
C ILE A 96 -19.78 8.54 -1.28
N LYS A 97 -20.72 9.28 -0.71
CA LYS A 97 -20.71 10.75 -0.65
C LYS A 97 -19.77 11.31 0.42
N GLU A 98 -19.46 10.49 1.43
CA GLU A 98 -18.69 10.90 2.60
C GLU A 98 -17.70 9.82 3.00
N ILE A 99 -16.41 10.18 3.08
CA ILE A 99 -15.35 9.31 3.59
C ILE A 99 -15.04 9.75 5.01
N LYS A 100 -14.99 8.80 5.95
CA LYS A 100 -14.66 9.05 7.35
C LYS A 100 -13.30 8.47 7.69
N GLY A 101 -12.58 9.14 8.58
CA GLY A 101 -11.32 8.66 9.11
C GLY A 101 -11.01 9.26 10.48
N LEU A 102 -9.86 8.88 11.02
CA LEU A 102 -9.34 9.38 12.28
C LEU A 102 -8.63 10.71 12.05
N VAL A 103 -9.10 11.77 12.71
CA VAL A 103 -8.39 13.05 12.78
C VAL A 103 -7.13 12.86 13.61
N VAL A 104 -5.97 13.08 12.99
CA VAL A 104 -4.68 13.04 13.70
C VAL A 104 -4.07 14.42 13.85
N SER A 105 -4.39 15.35 12.95
CA SER A 105 -3.99 16.76 13.04
C SER A 105 -5.13 17.64 12.53
N LYS A 106 -5.48 18.68 13.28
CA LYS A 106 -6.44 19.71 12.82
C LYS A 106 -5.80 20.77 11.94
N GLY A 107 -4.47 20.87 11.99
CA GLY A 107 -3.70 21.94 11.36
C GLY A 107 -4.11 23.34 11.82
N LYS A 108 -3.75 24.36 11.02
CA LYS A 108 -4.09 25.77 11.29
C LYS A 108 -5.53 26.16 10.93
N LYS A 109 -6.13 25.45 9.98
CA LYS A 109 -7.51 25.64 9.54
C LYS A 109 -8.17 24.27 9.48
N ASN A 110 -9.31 24.15 10.16
CA ASN A 110 -9.95 22.84 10.35
C ASN A 110 -10.73 22.37 9.12
N VAL A 111 -11.12 23.29 8.22
CA VAL A 111 -11.81 22.95 6.96
C VAL A 111 -11.00 23.48 5.78
N ILE A 112 -10.60 22.58 4.89
CA ILE A 112 -9.78 22.86 3.71
C ILE A 112 -10.50 22.39 2.45
N LYS A 113 -10.39 23.16 1.36
CA LYS A 113 -10.84 22.77 0.03
C LYS A 113 -9.66 22.77 -0.92
N GLY A 114 -9.59 21.76 -1.78
CA GLY A 114 -8.48 21.62 -2.71
C GLY A 114 -8.68 20.47 -3.69
N LYS A 115 -7.79 20.36 -4.67
CA LYS A 115 -7.78 19.23 -5.59
C LYS A 115 -7.14 18.04 -4.91
N ALA A 116 -7.84 16.92 -4.87
CA ALA A 116 -7.27 15.64 -4.45
C ALA A 116 -6.20 15.22 -5.45
N ARG A 117 -5.01 14.90 -4.95
CA ARG A 117 -3.93 14.29 -5.72
C ARG A 117 -3.61 12.94 -5.13
N ILE A 118 -3.81 11.90 -5.94
CA ILE A 118 -3.56 10.52 -5.52
C ILE A 118 -2.10 10.22 -5.80
N VAL A 119 -1.33 10.00 -4.74
CA VAL A 119 0.10 9.71 -4.83
C VAL A 119 0.33 8.34 -4.21
N LEU A 120 0.40 7.31 -5.06
CA LEU A 120 0.59 5.93 -4.59
C LEU A 120 2.03 5.66 -4.21
N THR A 121 2.97 6.33 -4.88
CA THR A 121 4.41 6.26 -4.60
C THR A 121 5.02 7.65 -4.55
N PRO A 122 6.11 7.88 -3.79
CA PRO A 122 6.78 9.19 -3.75
C PRO A 122 7.21 9.70 -5.13
N LYS A 123 7.52 8.78 -6.06
CA LYS A 123 7.96 9.08 -7.43
C LYS A 123 6.86 9.74 -8.27
N GLU A 124 5.59 9.50 -7.95
CA GLU A 124 4.45 10.09 -8.64
C GLU A 124 4.18 11.54 -8.21
N SER A 125 4.85 12.05 -7.16
CA SER A 125 4.57 13.39 -6.61
C SER A 125 5.01 14.57 -7.48
N SER A 126 5.59 14.34 -8.65
CA SER A 126 6.13 15.38 -9.54
C SER A 126 5.08 16.38 -10.03
N HIS A 127 3.83 15.94 -10.21
CA HIS A 127 2.71 16.79 -10.65
C HIS A 127 1.97 17.48 -9.48
N PHE A 128 2.38 17.24 -8.24
CA PHE A 128 1.75 17.77 -7.04
C PHE A 128 2.03 19.26 -6.86
N LYS A 129 0.97 20.07 -6.72
CA LYS A 129 1.09 21.53 -6.59
C LYS A 129 0.90 21.98 -5.14
N HIS A 130 1.43 23.16 -4.83
CA HIS A 130 1.19 23.77 -3.53
C HIS A 130 -0.31 24.03 -3.35
N GLY A 131 -0.87 23.62 -2.21
CA GLY A 131 -2.28 23.74 -1.92
C GLY A 131 -3.15 22.55 -2.35
N ASP A 132 -2.59 21.55 -3.05
CA ASP A 132 -3.30 20.31 -3.34
C ASP A 132 -3.52 19.48 -2.06
N ILE A 133 -4.49 18.57 -2.09
CA ILE A 133 -4.81 17.65 -1.00
C ILE A 133 -4.15 16.31 -1.31
N LEU A 134 -3.22 15.89 -0.46
CA LEU A 134 -2.51 14.63 -0.62
C LEU A 134 -3.40 13.45 -0.22
N VAL A 135 -3.64 12.53 -1.14
CA VAL A 135 -4.34 11.27 -0.90
C VAL A 135 -3.38 10.12 -1.17
N ALA A 136 -3.11 9.27 -0.18
CA ALA A 136 -2.16 8.17 -0.34
C ALA A 136 -2.60 6.93 0.48
N PRO A 137 -2.16 5.70 0.13
CA PRO A 137 -2.46 4.52 0.95
C PRO A 137 -1.82 4.63 2.35
N MET A 138 -0.54 5.00 2.38
CA MET A 138 0.24 5.33 3.57
C MET A 138 1.30 6.37 3.21
N THR A 139 1.99 6.94 4.19
CA THR A 139 3.15 7.81 3.95
C THR A 139 4.42 7.22 4.56
N SER A 140 5.56 7.56 3.95
CA SER A 140 6.92 7.26 4.41
C SER A 140 7.74 8.56 4.46
N PRO A 141 8.97 8.55 5.02
CA PRO A 141 9.82 9.75 5.05
C PRO A 141 10.02 10.41 3.68
N ASP A 142 10.00 9.65 2.59
CA ASP A 142 10.12 10.17 1.23
C ASP A 142 8.94 11.07 0.80
N PHE A 143 7.81 10.97 1.49
CA PHE A 143 6.65 11.84 1.25
C PHE A 143 6.79 13.23 1.90
N VAL A 144 7.78 13.47 2.77
CA VAL A 144 7.88 14.74 3.53
C VAL A 144 7.88 15.97 2.61
N THR A 145 8.56 15.88 1.46
CA THR A 145 8.60 16.98 0.47
C THR A 145 7.22 17.31 -0.10
N VAL A 146 6.40 16.29 -0.40
CA VAL A 146 5.03 16.51 -0.91
C VAL A 146 4.08 16.92 0.21
N MET A 147 4.24 16.35 1.41
CA MET A 147 3.46 16.72 2.60
C MET A 147 3.61 18.21 2.91
N ARG A 148 4.81 18.79 2.81
CA ARG A 148 5.05 20.23 3.01
C ARG A 148 4.28 21.14 2.04
N LYS A 149 3.94 20.64 0.85
CA LYS A 149 3.17 21.39 -0.16
C LYS A 149 1.66 21.24 0.03
N ALA A 150 1.22 20.21 0.76
CA ALA A 150 -0.18 19.84 0.86
C ALA A 150 -0.98 20.81 1.74
N ALA A 151 -2.20 21.14 1.32
CA ALA A 151 -3.14 21.88 2.17
C ALA A 151 -3.81 20.99 3.21
N ALA A 152 -3.96 19.70 2.91
CA ALA A 152 -4.44 18.65 3.82
C ALA A 152 -3.91 17.28 3.36
N ILE A 153 -3.89 16.32 4.29
CA ILE A 153 -3.39 14.96 4.05
C ILE A 153 -4.48 13.95 4.40
N ILE A 154 -4.72 12.99 3.51
CA ILE A 154 -5.67 11.89 3.68
C ILE A 154 -4.91 10.58 3.43
N THR A 155 -5.00 9.63 4.37
CA THR A 155 -4.46 8.28 4.15
C THR A 155 -5.43 7.16 4.46
N ASP A 156 -5.38 6.09 3.66
CA ASP A 156 -6.20 4.90 3.89
C ASP A 156 -5.80 4.13 5.12
N GLU A 157 -4.51 4.04 5.37
CA GLU A 157 -3.94 3.39 6.53
C GLU A 157 -3.29 4.42 7.47
N GLY A 158 -3.20 4.05 8.74
CA GLY A 158 -2.56 4.85 9.77
C GLY A 158 -3.42 5.01 11.02
N GLY A 159 -2.76 5.43 12.09
CA GLY A 159 -3.38 5.72 13.38
C GLY A 159 -2.69 6.92 14.04
N MET A 160 -3.00 7.16 15.32
CA MET A 160 -2.50 8.34 16.07
C MET A 160 -0.98 8.50 16.08
N THR A 161 -0.24 7.40 15.98
CA THR A 161 1.23 7.33 16.03
C THR A 161 1.87 7.01 14.67
N SER A 162 1.09 7.04 13.58
CA SER A 162 1.60 6.80 12.23
C SER A 162 2.54 7.91 11.77
N HIS A 163 3.34 7.62 10.74
CA HIS A 163 4.20 8.61 10.09
C HIS A 163 3.40 9.86 9.65
N ALA A 164 2.27 9.66 8.97
CA ALA A 164 1.37 10.74 8.57
C ALA A 164 0.93 11.59 9.77
N ALA A 165 0.58 10.96 10.90
CA ALA A 165 0.12 11.65 12.10
C ALA A 165 1.21 12.49 12.78
N ILE A 166 2.43 11.97 12.87
CA ILE A 166 3.55 12.67 13.51
C ILE A 166 3.94 13.89 12.66
N VAL A 167 4.24 13.65 11.38
CA VAL A 167 4.74 14.70 10.47
C VAL A 167 3.68 15.76 10.19
N SER A 168 2.41 15.40 10.04
CA SER A 168 1.36 16.40 9.79
C SER A 168 1.16 17.36 10.97
N ARG A 169 1.32 16.90 12.22
CA ARG A 169 1.30 17.76 13.41
C ARG A 169 2.47 18.72 13.44
N GLU A 170 3.67 18.24 13.15
CA GLU A 170 4.88 19.07 13.08
C GLU A 170 4.76 20.15 12.00
N LEU A 171 4.15 19.81 10.87
CA LEU A 171 3.91 20.76 9.77
C LEU A 171 2.69 21.68 10.01
N GLY A 172 1.85 21.40 11.01
CA GLY A 172 0.60 22.12 11.24
C GLY A 172 -0.42 21.97 10.10
N ILE A 173 -0.42 20.81 9.42
CA ILE A 173 -1.28 20.50 8.28
C ILE A 173 -2.44 19.60 8.75
N PRO A 174 -3.69 19.88 8.35
CA PRO A 174 -4.82 19.01 8.64
C PRO A 174 -4.61 17.61 8.07
N CYS A 175 -4.85 16.58 8.86
CA CYS A 175 -4.59 15.21 8.47
C CYS A 175 -5.64 14.25 9.03
N ILE A 176 -6.22 13.46 8.13
CA ILE A 176 -7.16 12.38 8.42
C ILE A 176 -6.54 11.08 7.93
N VAL A 177 -6.44 10.07 8.79
CA VAL A 177 -5.85 8.77 8.45
C VAL A 177 -6.85 7.65 8.69
N GLY A 178 -6.55 6.45 8.21
CA GLY A 178 -7.41 5.30 8.45
C GLY A 178 -8.74 5.38 7.71
N THR A 179 -8.78 6.08 6.56
CA THR A 179 -10.00 6.18 5.74
C THR A 179 -10.37 4.87 5.08
N LYS A 180 -9.43 3.92 4.95
CA LYS A 180 -9.55 2.58 4.33
C LYS A 180 -9.87 2.57 2.82
N ILE A 181 -10.49 3.61 2.29
CA ILE A 181 -11.09 3.63 0.95
C ILE A 181 -10.88 4.93 0.15
N ALA A 182 -10.23 5.96 0.71
CA ALA A 182 -10.06 7.25 0.04
C ALA A 182 -9.33 7.15 -1.30
N THR A 183 -8.27 6.35 -1.42
CA THR A 183 -7.58 6.17 -2.71
C THR A 183 -8.42 5.42 -3.75
N LYS A 184 -9.47 4.72 -3.31
CA LYS A 184 -10.40 3.97 -4.17
C LYS A 184 -11.63 4.78 -4.55
N VAL A 185 -12.07 5.68 -3.67
CA VAL A 185 -13.27 6.53 -3.86
C VAL A 185 -12.93 7.80 -4.64
N LEU A 186 -11.84 8.48 -4.26
CA LEU A 186 -11.44 9.73 -4.89
C LEU A 186 -10.71 9.43 -6.19
N LYS A 187 -10.80 10.37 -7.14
CA LYS A 187 -10.04 10.36 -8.39
C LYS A 187 -9.06 11.53 -8.41
N ASP A 188 -7.96 11.36 -9.12
CA ASP A 188 -6.98 12.43 -9.27
C ASP A 188 -7.64 13.68 -9.90
N GLY A 189 -7.44 14.83 -9.27
CA GLY A 189 -8.04 16.10 -9.67
C GLY A 189 -9.43 16.39 -9.12
N ASP A 190 -10.09 15.44 -8.42
CA ASP A 190 -11.37 15.69 -7.76
C ASP A 190 -11.28 16.89 -6.83
N LEU A 191 -12.31 17.74 -6.82
CA LEU A 191 -12.38 18.82 -5.86
C LEU A 191 -12.99 18.29 -4.56
N VAL A 192 -12.24 18.36 -3.46
CA VAL A 192 -12.66 17.81 -2.18
C VAL A 192 -12.62 18.84 -1.06
N GLU A 193 -13.51 18.67 -0.10
CA GLU A 193 -13.51 19.36 1.19
C GLU A 193 -13.06 18.38 2.27
N VAL A 194 -12.12 18.80 3.11
CA VAL A 194 -11.58 18.06 4.25
C VAL A 194 -11.96 18.82 5.52
N ASP A 195 -12.81 18.20 6.33
CA ASP A 195 -13.23 18.68 7.66
C ASP A 195 -12.48 17.87 8.73
N ALA A 196 -11.40 18.45 9.24
CA ALA A 196 -10.56 17.90 10.29
C ALA A 196 -11.10 18.14 11.70
N ASP A 197 -12.27 18.76 11.88
CA ASP A 197 -12.99 18.72 13.16
C ASP A 197 -13.84 17.45 13.26
N LYS A 198 -14.49 17.07 12.16
CA LYS A 198 -15.41 15.91 12.11
C LYS A 198 -14.75 14.63 11.59
N GLY A 199 -13.55 14.73 11.01
CA GLY A 199 -12.89 13.58 10.39
C GLY A 199 -13.56 13.13 9.09
N ILE A 200 -14.04 14.10 8.31
CA ILE A 200 -14.86 13.87 7.13
C ILE A 200 -14.18 14.43 5.88
N VAL A 201 -14.21 13.66 4.78
CA VAL A 201 -13.82 14.11 3.45
C VAL A 201 -15.02 13.95 2.50
N ARG A 202 -15.32 14.99 1.72
CA ARG A 202 -16.41 15.00 0.73
C ARG A 202 -15.93 15.47 -0.64
N ARG A 203 -16.44 14.86 -1.70
CA ARG A 203 -16.33 15.39 -3.06
C ARG A 203 -17.35 16.52 -3.20
N ILE A 204 -16.92 17.68 -3.71
CA ILE A 204 -17.78 18.87 -3.81
C ILE A 204 -18.15 19.25 -5.23
N LYS A 205 -17.61 18.56 -6.25
CA LYS A 205 -18.04 18.59 -7.66
C LYS A 205 -17.72 17.27 -8.34
#